data_AF-A1SX55-F1
#
_entry.id   AF-A1SX55-F1
#
_cell.length_a   1.000
_cell.length_b   1.000
_cell.length_c   1.000
_cell.angle_alpha   90.00
_cell.angle_beta   90.00
_cell.angle_gamma   90.00
#
_symmetry.space_group_name_H-M   'P 1'
#
loop_
_entity.id
_entity.type
_entity.pdbx_description
1 polymer ?
#
loop_
_entity_poly.entity_id
_entity_poly.type
_entity_poly.pdbx_seq_one_letter_code
_entity_poly.pdbx_strand_id
1 'polypeptide(L)' 'MINIYSTGDVVKLKSGGPEMTVNKVFVNIDDEFTGNYECQWFAGDKLDEGIFPEESLVEVTAEE' A
#
# COMPACT_ATOMS: atom_id res chain seq x y z
N MET A 1 -12.85 -0.91 13.14
CA MET A 1 -11.55 -1.33 12.62
C MET A 1 -11.64 -1.19 11.11
N ILE A 2 -11.09 -0.12 10.56
CA ILE A 2 -11.20 0.15 9.12
C ILE A 2 -9.79 0.55 8.68
N ASN A 3 -9.10 -0.36 8.02
CA ASN A 3 -7.94 -0.03 7.20
C ASN A 3 -8.43 0.83 6.03
N ILE A 4 -7.72 1.92 5.71
CA ILE A 4 -8.12 2.83 4.64
C ILE A 4 -7.95 2.17 3.27
N TYR A 5 -6.89 1.36 3.11
CA TYR A 5 -6.56 0.70 1.84
C TYR A 5 -6.71 -0.81 1.95
N SER A 6 -7.12 -1.45 0.87
CA SER A 6 -7.28 -2.90 0.73
C SER A 6 -6.28 -3.47 -0.27
N THR A 7 -6.02 -4.78 -0.20
CA THR A 7 -5.20 -5.47 -1.20
C THR A 7 -5.78 -5.25 -2.60
N GLY A 8 -4.93 -4.78 -3.52
CA GLY A 8 -5.30 -4.42 -4.89
C GLY A 8 -5.41 -2.91 -5.13
N ASP A 9 -5.52 -2.10 -4.08
CA ASP A 9 -5.58 -0.65 -4.23
C ASP A 9 -4.24 -0.09 -4.74
N VAL A 10 -4.33 0.91 -5.62
CA VAL A 10 -3.17 1.63 -6.12
C VAL A 10 -2.92 2.83 -5.20
N VAL A 11 -1.74 2.88 -4.62
CA VAL A 11 -1.30 3.88 -3.67
C VAL A 11 0.06 4.44 -4.07
N LYS A 12 0.40 5.61 -3.54
CA LYS A 12 1.75 6.20 -3.67
C LYS A 12 2.16 6.87 -2.38
N LEU A 13 3.47 7.12 -2.22
CA LEU A 13 3.97 7.89 -1.08
C LEU A 13 3.56 9.37 -1.20
N LYS A 14 3.20 9.99 -0.07
CA LYS A 14 2.94 11.43 0.06
C LYS A 14 4.13 12.28 -0.42
N SER A 15 5.34 11.78 -0.23
CA SER A 15 6.59 12.41 -0.65
C SER A 15 6.81 12.40 -2.18
N GLY A 16 5.98 11.66 -2.92
CA GLY A 16 6.22 11.30 -4.31
C GLY A 16 6.92 9.94 -4.43
N GLY A 17 6.75 9.29 -5.58
CA GLY A 17 7.26 7.94 -5.84
C GLY A 17 6.51 7.28 -6.99
N PRO A 18 6.87 6.03 -7.36
CA PRO A 18 6.08 5.26 -8.30
C PRO A 18 4.69 4.96 -7.72
N GLU A 19 3.75 4.65 -8.61
CA GLU A 19 2.49 4.02 -8.22
C GLU A 19 2.79 2.59 -7.77
N MET A 20 2.24 2.22 -6.62
CA MET A 20 2.42 0.93 -6.00
C MET A 20 1.05 0.30 -5.74
N THR A 21 1.00 -1.02 -5.68
CA THR A 21 -0.22 -1.75 -5.36
C THR A 21 -0.10 -2.34 -3.96
N VAL A 22 -1.14 -2.21 -3.14
CA VAL A 22 -1.20 -2.88 -1.84
C VAL A 22 -1.25 -4.39 -2.07
N ASN A 23 -0.21 -5.09 -1.64
CA ASN A 23 -0.11 -6.55 -1.70
C ASN A 23 -0.73 -7.18 -0.43
N LYS A 24 -0.46 -6.58 0.73
CA LYS A 24 -0.89 -7.13 2.02
C LYS A 24 -1.16 -6.05 3.05
N VAL A 25 -2.19 -6.29 3.85
CA VAL A 25 -2.53 -5.48 5.04
C VAL A 25 -1.99 -6.20 6.27
N PHE A 26 -1.14 -5.56 7.08
CA PHE A 26 -0.61 -6.18 8.29
C PHE A 26 -1.62 -6.08 9.44
N VAL A 27 -2.01 -7.24 9.97
CA VAL A 27 -2.92 -7.38 11.12
C VAL A 27 -2.21 -8.07 12.30
N ASN A 28 -2.69 -7.82 13.52
CA ASN A 28 -2.22 -8.47 14.74
C ASN A 28 -2.87 -9.85 14.94
N ILE A 29 -2.65 -10.48 16.11
CA ILE A 29 -3.22 -11.81 16.43
C ILE A 29 -4.75 -11.81 16.60
N ASP A 30 -5.33 -10.62 16.85
CA ASP A 30 -6.76 -10.38 17.01
C ASP A 30 -7.40 -9.87 15.70
N ASP A 31 -6.71 -10.04 14.56
CA ASP A 31 -7.10 -9.55 13.23
C ASP A 31 -7.30 -8.02 13.13
N GLU A 32 -6.71 -7.24 14.05
CA GLU A 32 -6.75 -5.79 14.00
C GLU A 32 -5.61 -5.21 13.16
N PHE A 33 -5.94 -4.19 12.37
CA PHE A 33 -4.97 -3.50 11.54
C PHE A 33 -3.85 -2.84 12.36
N THR A 34 -2.60 -3.13 11.99
CA THR A 34 -1.40 -2.65 12.71
C THR A 34 -0.90 -1.29 12.25
N GLY A 35 -1.50 -0.68 11.23
CA GLY A 35 -1.06 0.60 10.67
C GLY A 35 -0.10 0.50 9.48
N ASN A 36 0.27 -0.72 9.04
CA ASN A 36 1.26 -0.92 7.98
C ASN A 36 0.70 -1.73 6.81
N TYR A 37 1.17 -1.39 5.61
CA TYR A 37 0.85 -2.07 4.36
C TYR A 37 2.12 -2.55 3.67
N GLU A 38 2.07 -3.75 3.13
CA GLU A 38 3.03 -4.22 2.14
C GLU A 38 2.56 -3.77 0.77
N CYS A 39 3.39 -3.00 0.08
CA CYS A 39 3.14 -2.50 -1.26
C CYS A 39 4.16 -3.12 -2.22
N GLN A 40 3.74 -3.40 -3.44
CA GLN A 40 4.60 -3.88 -4.52
C GLN A 40 4.46 -2.99 -5.75
N TRP A 41 5.53 -2.80 -6.50
CA TRP A 41 5.53 -2.00 -7.73
C TRP A 41 6.55 -2.54 -8.73
N PHE A 42 6.39 -2.14 -9.99
CA PHE A 42 7.35 -2.47 -11.03
C PHE A 42 8.34 -1.33 -11.24
N ALA A 43 9.63 -1.62 -11.09
CA ALA A 43 10.73 -0.74 -11.44
C ALA A 43 11.38 -1.22 -12.75
N GLY A 44 10.72 -0.91 -13.88
CA GLY A 44 11.05 -1.52 -15.17
C GLY A 44 10.62 -2.99 -15.19
N ASP A 45 11.54 -3.90 -15.47
CA ASP A 45 11.26 -5.35 -15.55
C ASP A 45 11.36 -6.08 -14.19
N LYS A 46 11.58 -5.34 -13.11
CA LYS A 46 11.74 -5.89 -11.76
C LYS A 46 10.51 -5.59 -10.92
N LEU A 47 10.03 -6.60 -10.21
CA LEU A 47 9.07 -6.44 -9.12
C LEU A 47 9.85 -6.09 -7.86
N ASP A 48 9.55 -4.93 -7.29
CA ASP A 48 10.05 -4.48 -6.00
C ASP A 48 8.88 -4.41 -4.99
N GLU A 49 9.21 -4.55 -3.71
CA GLU A 49 8.24 -4.51 -2.62
C GLU A 49 8.78 -3.74 -1.41
N GLY A 50 7.87 -3.22 -0.59
CA GLY A 50 8.21 -2.43 0.59
C GLY A 50 7.05 -2.28 1.56
N ILE A 51 7.38 -2.13 2.84
CA ILE A 51 6.40 -1.94 3.91
C ILE A 51 6.32 -0.46 4.24
N PHE A 52 5.12 0.11 4.20
CA PHE A 52 4.87 1.52 4.45
C PHE A 52 3.73 1.72 5.45
N PRO A 53 3.84 2.71 6.35
CA PRO A 53 2.76 3.05 7.26
C PRO A 53 1.61 3.73 6.50
N GLU A 54 0.38 3.52 6.94
CA GLU A 54 -0.86 4.06 6.36
C GLU A 54 -0.77 5.57 6.11
N GLU A 55 -0.24 6.30 7.09
CA GLU A 55 -0.11 7.74 7.05
C GLU A 55 0.87 8.26 5.99
N SER A 56 1.74 7.40 5.46
CA SER A 56 2.68 7.78 4.39
C SER A 56 2.10 7.61 2.99
N LEU A 57 0.96 6.91 2.87
CA LEU A 57 0.35 6.55 1.59
C LEU A 57 -0.82 7.48 1.25
N VAL A 58 -1.06 7.64 -0.04
CA VAL A 58 -2.27 8.26 -0.60
C VAL A 58 -2.80 7.38 -1.73
N GLU A 59 -4.12 7.26 -1.80
CA GLU A 59 -4.81 6.58 -2.89
C GLU A 59 -4.53 7.26 -4.21
N VAL A 60 -4.33 6.46 -5.25
CA VAL A 60 -4.31 6.91 -6.64
C VAL A 60 -5.56 6.33 -7.28
N THR A 61 -6.62 7.14 -7.32
CA THR A 61 -7.78 6.81 -8.13
C THR A 61 -7.36 6.82 -9.60
N ALA A 62 -7.36 5.64 -10.21
CA ALA A 62 -7.30 5.54 -11.66
C ALA A 62 -8.61 6.16 -12.20
N GLU A 63 -8.54 7.41 -12.64
CA GLU A 63 -9.59 7.98 -13.48
C GLU A 63 -9.50 7.25 -14.83
N GLU A 64 -10.49 6.38 -15.11
CA GLU A 64 -10.68 5.71 -16.40
C GLU A 64 -10.99 6.68 -17.55
#